data_AF-A0A239F1B5-F1
#
_entry.id   AF-A0A239F1B5-F1
#
_cell.length_a   1.000
_cell.length_b   1.000
_cell.length_c   1.000
_cell.angle_alpha   90.00
_cell.angle_beta   90.00
_cell.angle_gamma   90.00
#
_symmetry.space_group_name_H-M   'P 1'
#
loop_
_entity.id
_entity.type
_entity.pdbx_description
1 polymer ?
#
loop_
_entity_poly.entity_id
_entity_poly.type
_entity_poly.pdbx_seq_one_letter_code
_entity_poly.pdbx_strand_id
1 'polypeptide(L)'
;MSDPGEPRSDARHDDEGGEGLPPVQPVQPVPPVVPGRPGRAPARPVLIVAAAAAALILTVGAGIGGWFLMRDASEKGSTSDPQERDVAVFFCAASSSNPDCGHRDAEQAQKDAVRKRLREMNGVMIVKYESKEQAYENFKKTFADRKDLLDGASPGDIPDSFRVHVTDIGVAKAVKSQFEGTPGVDAVVISTLGKA
;
A
#
# COMPACT_ATOMS: atom_id res chain seq x y z
N MET A 1 -9.10 30.02 -82.04
CA MET A 1 -8.18 29.44 -81.04
C MET A 1 -9.07 28.87 -79.94
N SER A 2 -9.38 27.56 -79.88
CA SER A 2 -8.49 26.46 -79.39
C SER A 2 -7.93 26.84 -78.02
N ASP A 3 -8.25 26.24 -76.87
CA ASP A 3 -8.69 24.88 -76.51
C ASP A 3 -9.37 24.92 -75.10
N PRO A 4 -10.22 23.95 -74.71
CA PRO A 4 -10.93 23.88 -73.43
C PRO A 4 -10.18 23.06 -72.36
N GLY A 5 -10.47 23.26 -71.07
CA GLY A 5 -9.76 22.56 -69.99
C GLY A 5 -10.48 22.46 -68.65
N GLU A 6 -11.55 21.65 -68.60
CA GLU A 6 -11.90 20.81 -67.45
C GLU A 6 -11.87 19.35 -67.97
N PRO A 7 -11.82 18.27 -67.15
CA PRO A 7 -11.85 18.17 -65.68
C PRO A 7 -10.77 17.19 -65.13
N ARG A 8 -10.71 16.99 -63.81
CA ARG A 8 -10.57 15.67 -63.17
C ARG A 8 -10.71 15.74 -61.65
N SER A 9 -11.90 15.39 -61.21
CA SER A 9 -12.21 14.82 -59.91
C SER A 9 -11.55 13.43 -59.79
N ASP A 10 -10.61 13.27 -58.87
CA ASP A 10 -10.09 11.97 -58.46
C ASP A 10 -9.96 11.88 -56.93
N ALA A 11 -10.66 10.87 -56.40
CA ALA A 11 -10.43 10.07 -55.19
C ALA A 11 -10.01 10.78 -53.88
N ARG A 12 -10.88 10.80 -52.85
CA ARG A 12 -10.98 9.72 -51.82
C ARG A 12 -9.64 9.04 -51.52
N HIS A 13 -9.10 9.30 -50.33
CA HIS A 13 -8.83 8.25 -49.34
C HIS A 13 -8.77 8.89 -47.96
N ASP A 14 -9.80 8.62 -47.17
CA ASP A 14 -9.78 8.67 -45.72
C ASP A 14 -8.75 7.65 -45.22
N ASP A 15 -7.73 8.10 -44.48
CA ASP A 15 -6.87 7.23 -43.68
C ASP A 15 -7.05 7.64 -42.21
N GLU A 16 -8.14 7.14 -41.61
CA GLU A 16 -8.29 7.09 -40.16
C GLU A 16 -7.47 5.90 -39.63
N GLY A 17 -6.16 6.10 -39.47
CA GLY A 17 -5.27 5.20 -38.74
C GLY A 17 -5.43 5.33 -37.23
N GLY A 18 -6.63 5.07 -36.72
CA GLY A 18 -6.88 4.90 -35.29
C GLY A 18 -6.42 3.52 -34.84
N GLU A 19 -5.17 3.40 -34.38
CA GLU A 19 -4.72 2.21 -33.67
C GLU A 19 -5.55 2.07 -32.38
N GLY A 20 -6.53 1.17 -32.42
CA GLY A 20 -7.36 0.83 -31.29
C GLY A 20 -6.50 0.33 -30.14
N LEU A 21 -6.56 1.02 -29.00
CA LEU A 21 -6.05 0.53 -27.74
C LEU A 21 -6.63 -0.87 -27.49
N PRO A 22 -5.80 -1.86 -27.10
CA PRO A 22 -6.31 -3.18 -26.76
C PRO A 22 -7.32 -3.06 -25.59
N PRO A 23 -8.35 -3.89 -25.56
CA PRO A 23 -9.33 -3.87 -24.48
C PRO A 23 -8.62 -4.05 -23.13
N VAL A 24 -8.80 -3.07 -22.24
CA VAL A 24 -8.37 -3.15 -20.85
C VAL A 24 -9.13 -4.33 -20.24
N GLN A 25 -8.41 -5.44 -20.04
CA GLN A 25 -8.99 -6.61 -19.41
C GLN A 25 -9.38 -6.24 -17.97
N PRO A 26 -10.59 -6.59 -17.51
CA PRO A 26 -10.99 -6.32 -16.15
C PRO A 26 -10.02 -7.01 -15.19
N VAL A 27 -9.44 -6.21 -14.28
CA VAL A 27 -8.60 -6.72 -13.20
C VAL A 27 -9.48 -7.63 -12.34
N GLN A 28 -9.31 -8.93 -12.51
CA GLN A 28 -10.00 -9.92 -11.69
C GLN A 28 -9.58 -9.70 -10.23
N PRO A 29 -10.52 -9.60 -9.27
CA PRO A 29 -10.16 -9.48 -7.87
C PRO A 29 -9.34 -10.70 -7.44
N VAL A 30 -8.14 -10.44 -6.92
CA VAL A 30 -7.30 -11.50 -6.34
C VAL A 30 -8.11 -12.13 -5.20
N PRO A 31 -8.41 -13.44 -5.26
CA PRO A 31 -9.17 -14.08 -4.20
C PRO A 31 -8.37 -13.96 -2.89
N PRO A 32 -9.04 -13.70 -1.76
CA PRO A 32 -8.35 -13.71 -0.47
C PRO A 32 -7.70 -15.08 -0.27
N VAL A 33 -6.40 -15.09 0.02
CA VAL A 33 -5.70 -16.29 0.47
C VAL A 33 -6.33 -16.70 1.79
N VAL A 34 -7.21 -17.69 1.75
CA VAL A 34 -7.79 -18.28 2.96
C VAL A 34 -6.72 -19.18 3.58
N PRO A 35 -6.20 -18.87 4.78
CA PRO A 35 -5.26 -19.77 5.46
C PRO A 35 -5.96 -21.12 5.68
N GLY A 36 -5.30 -22.19 5.24
CA GLY A 36 -5.78 -23.55 5.40
C GLY A 36 -6.03 -23.86 6.87
N ARG A 37 -7.25 -24.31 7.19
CA ARG A 37 -7.59 -24.74 8.55
C ARG A 37 -6.66 -25.87 8.97
N PRO A 38 -5.99 -25.81 10.14
CA PRO A 38 -5.22 -26.94 10.64
C PRO A 38 -6.16 -28.13 10.87
N GLY A 39 -5.83 -29.26 10.26
CA GLY A 39 -6.59 -30.50 10.35
C GLY A 39 -6.71 -30.96 11.80
N ARG A 40 -7.94 -31.13 12.27
CA ARG A 40 -8.24 -31.65 13.61
C ARG A 40 -7.90 -33.14 13.65
N ALA A 41 -6.83 -33.50 14.35
CA ALA A 41 -6.53 -34.90 14.63
C ALA A 41 -7.68 -35.56 15.44
N PRO A 42 -8.02 -36.83 15.20
CA PRO A 42 -9.05 -37.52 15.98
C PRO A 42 -8.53 -37.78 17.40
N ALA A 43 -9.27 -37.27 18.39
CA ALA A 43 -9.01 -37.54 19.80
C ALA A 43 -9.24 -39.03 20.09
N ARG A 44 -8.19 -39.72 20.55
CA ARG A 44 -8.29 -41.08 21.10
C ARG A 44 -8.90 -40.98 22.51
N PRO A 45 -9.96 -41.74 22.85
CA PRO A 45 -10.49 -41.73 24.21
C PRO A 45 -9.52 -42.47 25.14
N VAL A 46 -8.94 -41.76 26.10
CA VAL A 46 -8.18 -42.36 27.21
C VAL A 46 -9.18 -42.64 28.33
N LEU A 47 -9.44 -43.92 28.60
CA LEU A 47 -10.20 -44.37 29.77
C LEU A 47 -9.40 -44.04 31.04
N ILE A 48 -9.87 -43.04 31.79
CA ILE A 48 -9.34 -42.71 33.11
C ILE A 48 -9.97 -43.69 34.11
N VAL A 49 -9.19 -44.68 34.56
CA VAL A 49 -9.55 -45.49 35.72
C VAL A 49 -9.26 -44.64 36.96
N ALA A 50 -10.32 -44.10 37.56
CA ALA A 50 -10.26 -43.35 38.79
C ALA A 50 -9.92 -44.28 39.97
N ALA A 51 -8.73 -44.13 40.55
CA ALA A 51 -8.45 -44.58 41.90
C ALA A 51 -8.52 -43.35 42.81
N ALA A 52 -9.63 -43.19 43.50
CA ALA A 52 -9.84 -42.15 44.49
C ALA A 52 -8.91 -42.37 45.68
N ALA A 53 -8.05 -41.40 45.97
CA ALA A 53 -7.50 -41.19 47.30
C ALA A 53 -7.90 -39.78 47.72
N ALA A 54 -8.91 -39.71 48.60
CA ALA A 54 -9.38 -38.46 49.16
C ALA A 54 -8.28 -37.85 50.04
N ALA A 55 -7.82 -36.66 49.68
CA ALA A 55 -7.09 -35.77 50.58
C ALA A 55 -7.81 -34.41 50.58
N LEU A 56 -8.38 -34.07 51.72
CA LEU A 56 -8.99 -32.78 52.02
C LEU A 56 -8.00 -31.65 51.76
N ILE A 57 -8.26 -30.81 50.75
CA ILE A 57 -7.64 -29.49 50.62
C ILE A 57 -8.75 -28.45 50.64
N LEU A 58 -8.90 -27.84 51.82
CA LEU A 58 -9.70 -26.67 52.08
C LEU A 58 -9.09 -25.45 51.37
N THR A 59 -9.99 -24.59 50.85
CA THR A 59 -9.78 -23.17 50.50
C THR A 59 -8.70 -22.80 49.48
N VAL A 60 -8.96 -22.92 48.16
CA VAL A 60 -8.58 -21.90 47.14
C VAL A 60 -9.53 -21.94 45.93
N GLY A 61 -10.84 -21.77 46.15
CA GLY A 61 -11.83 -21.71 45.07
C GLY A 61 -11.91 -20.36 44.33
N ALA A 62 -11.28 -19.31 44.87
CA ALA A 62 -11.35 -17.94 44.33
C ALA A 62 -10.00 -17.34 43.93
N GLY A 63 -8.87 -18.04 44.12
CA GLY A 63 -7.54 -17.48 43.89
C GLY A 63 -6.95 -17.74 42.51
N ILE A 64 -7.34 -18.84 41.84
CA ILE A 64 -6.67 -19.28 40.59
C ILE A 64 -7.56 -19.08 39.36
N GLY A 65 -8.88 -19.27 39.49
CA GLY A 65 -9.83 -19.03 38.39
C GLY A 65 -9.94 -17.55 38.02
N GLY A 66 -9.95 -16.65 39.01
CA GLY A 66 -10.02 -15.20 38.77
C GLY A 66 -8.75 -14.63 38.11
N TRP A 67 -7.57 -15.11 38.50
CA TRP A 67 -6.30 -14.65 37.90
C TRP A 67 -6.09 -15.14 36.46
N PHE A 68 -6.82 -16.18 36.05
CA PHE A 68 -6.85 -16.61 34.65
C PHE A 68 -7.92 -15.88 33.84
N LEU A 69 -9.07 -15.53 34.43
CA LEU A 69 -10.16 -14.83 33.73
C LEU A 69 -9.93 -13.32 33.55
N MET A 70 -8.98 -12.71 34.27
CA MET A 70 -8.60 -11.31 34.06
C MET A 70 -7.43 -11.11 33.06
N ARG A 71 -6.90 -12.17 32.43
CA ARG A 71 -5.84 -12.02 31.42
C ARG A 71 -6.32 -11.57 30.03
N ASP A 72 -7.61 -11.66 29.74
CA ASP A 72 -8.18 -11.28 28.44
C ASP A 72 -8.84 -9.89 28.41
N ALA A 73 -8.79 -9.14 29.51
CA ALA A 73 -9.24 -7.74 29.57
C ALA A 73 -8.11 -6.73 29.33
N SER A 74 -6.96 -7.17 28.82
CA SER A 74 -6.09 -6.25 28.09
C SER A 74 -6.79 -5.90 26.80
N GLU A 75 -7.37 -4.70 26.80
CA GLU A 75 -7.69 -3.96 25.60
C GLU A 75 -6.61 -4.23 24.55
N LYS A 76 -7.05 -4.52 23.33
CA LYS A 76 -6.22 -4.65 22.15
C LYS A 76 -5.57 -3.29 21.86
N GLY A 77 -4.66 -2.85 22.73
CA GLY A 77 -3.61 -1.90 22.43
C GLY A 77 -2.75 -2.59 21.40
N SER A 78 -3.12 -2.35 20.14
CA SER A 78 -2.39 -2.68 18.92
C SER A 78 -0.95 -3.04 19.22
N THR A 79 -0.59 -4.31 19.07
CA THR A 79 0.78 -4.68 18.73
C THR A 79 1.01 -4.10 17.33
N SER A 80 1.13 -2.78 17.23
CA SER A 80 1.59 -2.12 16.02
C SER A 80 2.98 -2.67 15.83
N ASP A 81 3.09 -3.54 14.84
CA ASP A 81 4.36 -3.98 14.31
C ASP A 81 5.26 -2.74 14.23
N PRO A 82 6.50 -2.76 14.78
CA PRO A 82 7.45 -1.65 14.62
C PRO A 82 7.59 -1.14 13.18
N GLN A 83 7.17 -1.96 12.21
CA GLN A 83 7.19 -1.75 10.76
C GLN A 83 6.11 -0.79 10.26
N GLU A 84 4.98 -0.61 10.94
CA GLU A 84 3.85 0.27 10.51
C GLU A 84 4.08 1.77 10.79
N ARG A 85 5.34 2.19 10.89
CA ARG A 85 5.74 3.55 11.27
C ARG A 85 6.41 4.34 10.16
N ASP A 86 6.49 3.75 8.97
CA ASP A 86 6.98 4.42 7.77
C ASP A 86 5.81 4.79 6.86
N VAL A 87 5.80 6.04 6.41
CA VAL A 87 4.82 6.58 5.47
C VAL A 87 5.54 7.12 4.24
N ALA A 88 5.04 6.77 3.06
CA ALA A 88 5.46 7.38 1.80
C ALA A 88 4.33 8.28 1.28
N VAL A 89 4.62 9.56 1.11
CA VAL A 89 3.73 10.53 0.44
C VAL A 89 4.24 10.69 -0.99
N PHE A 90 3.59 10.04 -1.95
CA PHE A 90 3.94 10.10 -3.36
C PHE A 90 3.33 11.32 -4.03
N PHE A 91 4.12 12.00 -4.85
CA PHE A 91 3.67 13.17 -5.58
C PHE A 91 3.08 12.80 -6.93
N CYS A 92 2.17 13.64 -7.42
CA CYS A 92 1.68 13.55 -8.78
C CYS A 92 2.85 13.57 -9.78
N ALA A 93 2.73 12.73 -10.81
CA ALA A 93 3.63 12.61 -11.92
C ALA A 93 2.87 12.54 -13.24
N ALA A 94 3.56 12.75 -14.36
CA ALA A 94 2.97 12.55 -15.70
C ALA A 94 2.38 11.13 -15.88
N SER A 95 3.02 10.13 -15.26
CA SER A 95 2.60 8.73 -15.27
C SER A 95 1.49 8.40 -14.25
N SER A 96 1.10 9.33 -13.37
CA SER A 96 0.11 9.07 -12.34
C SER A 96 -1.23 8.66 -12.96
N SER A 97 -1.78 7.54 -12.48
CA SER A 97 -3.10 7.05 -12.88
C SER A 97 -4.23 7.69 -12.07
N ASN A 98 -3.90 8.43 -11.00
CA ASN A 98 -4.88 9.18 -10.24
C ASN A 98 -5.41 10.36 -11.08
N PRO A 99 -6.73 10.42 -11.37
CA PRO A 99 -7.31 11.47 -12.20
C PRO A 99 -7.12 12.87 -11.61
N ASP A 100 -6.99 13.00 -10.30
CA ASP A 100 -6.77 14.28 -9.62
C ASP A 100 -5.40 14.90 -9.96
N CYS A 101 -4.44 14.06 -10.37
CA CYS A 101 -3.12 14.53 -10.82
C CYS A 101 -3.13 15.11 -12.24
N GLY A 102 -4.13 14.75 -13.07
CA GLY A 102 -4.26 15.26 -14.44
C GLY A 102 -3.01 15.06 -15.30
N HIS A 103 -2.29 13.95 -15.13
CA HIS A 103 -1.06 13.61 -15.85
C HIS A 103 0.01 14.70 -15.82
N ARG A 104 0.20 15.35 -14.66
CA ARG A 104 1.21 16.39 -14.47
C ARG A 104 2.02 16.16 -13.20
N ASP A 105 3.28 16.58 -13.24
CA ASP A 105 4.12 16.60 -12.05
C ASP A 105 3.60 17.62 -11.03
N ALA A 106 3.70 17.28 -9.75
CA ALA A 106 3.41 18.21 -8.67
C ALA A 106 4.37 19.41 -8.72
N GLU A 107 3.82 20.61 -8.52
CA GLU A 107 4.59 21.85 -8.48
C GLU A 107 5.48 21.92 -7.23
N GLN A 108 6.60 22.61 -7.33
CA GLN A 108 7.53 22.77 -6.21
C GLN A 108 6.86 23.37 -4.97
N ALA A 109 5.95 24.34 -5.17
CA ALA A 109 5.19 24.96 -4.09
C ALA A 109 4.28 23.95 -3.35
N GLN A 110 3.68 22.99 -4.07
CA GLN A 110 2.87 21.92 -3.46
C GLN A 110 3.74 21.00 -2.60
N LYS A 111 4.90 20.58 -3.14
CA LYS A 111 5.87 19.75 -2.41
C LYS A 111 6.38 20.44 -1.15
N ASP A 112 6.68 21.74 -1.23
CA ASP A 112 7.15 22.52 -0.08
C ASP A 112 6.06 22.72 0.98
N ALA A 113 4.80 22.92 0.56
CA ALA A 113 3.66 22.97 1.47
C ALA A 113 3.49 21.64 2.24
N VAL A 114 3.57 20.51 1.54
CA VAL A 114 3.53 19.17 2.16
C VAL A 114 4.70 18.99 3.13
N ARG A 115 5.93 19.35 2.73
CA ARG A 115 7.12 19.27 3.59
C ARG A 115 6.96 20.06 4.88
N LYS A 116 6.51 21.32 4.76
CA LYS A 116 6.29 22.21 5.90
C LYS A 116 5.27 21.60 6.85
N ARG A 117 4.13 21.15 6.31
CA ARG A 117 3.06 20.57 7.12
C ARG A 117 3.49 19.29 7.83
N LEU A 118 4.21 18.39 7.15
CA LEU A 118 4.76 17.18 7.76
C LEU A 118 5.66 17.49 8.96
N ARG A 119 6.52 18.51 8.85
CA ARG A 119 7.44 18.92 9.93
C ARG A 119 6.74 19.55 11.14
N GLU A 120 5.54 20.07 10.96
CA GLU A 120 4.73 20.67 12.03
C GLU A 120 3.88 19.64 12.78
N MET A 121 3.77 18.41 12.28
CA MET A 121 2.96 17.38 12.91
C MET A 121 3.69 16.75 14.09
N ASN A 122 3.02 16.72 15.24
CA ASN A 122 3.52 16.00 16.42
C ASN A 122 3.65 14.50 16.11
N GLY A 123 4.79 13.92 16.51
CA GLY A 123 5.08 12.51 16.28
C GLY A 123 5.72 12.20 14.91
N VAL A 124 5.91 13.19 14.03
CA VAL A 124 6.77 13.02 12.84
C VAL A 124 8.23 13.19 13.25
N MET A 125 9.04 12.16 13.03
CA MET A 125 10.44 12.12 13.46
C MET A 125 11.40 12.48 12.33
N ILE A 126 11.17 11.93 11.13
CA ILE A 126 12.04 12.10 9.96
C ILE A 126 11.16 12.42 8.76
N VAL A 127 11.60 13.39 7.94
CA VAL A 127 11.04 13.68 6.63
C VAL A 127 12.18 13.77 5.63
N LYS A 128 12.31 12.76 4.77
CA LYS A 128 13.34 12.69 3.73
C LYS A 128 12.69 12.75 2.35
N TYR A 129 13.18 13.66 1.52
CA TYR A 129 12.82 13.67 0.10
C TYR A 129 13.54 12.54 -0.63
N GLU A 130 12.82 11.81 -1.45
CA GLU A 130 13.33 10.82 -2.39
C GLU A 130 12.96 11.29 -3.80
N SER A 131 13.96 11.63 -4.62
CA SER A 131 13.72 12.06 -6.01
C SER A 131 13.28 10.89 -6.89
N LYS A 132 12.76 11.17 -8.08
CA LYS A 132 12.38 10.13 -9.06
C LYS A 132 13.57 9.19 -9.37
N GLU A 133 14.77 9.74 -9.51
CA GLU A 133 15.98 8.96 -9.77
C GLU A 133 16.32 8.07 -8.57
N GLN A 134 16.28 8.61 -7.35
CA GLN A 134 16.53 7.82 -6.14
C GLN A 134 15.48 6.73 -5.94
N ALA A 135 14.21 7.04 -6.19
CA ALA A 135 13.11 6.11 -6.12
C ALA A 135 13.26 4.99 -7.16
N TYR A 136 13.66 5.32 -8.39
CA TYR A 136 13.93 4.33 -9.43
C TYR A 136 15.12 3.43 -9.09
N GLU A 137 16.21 3.98 -8.57
CA GLU A 137 17.33 3.16 -8.08
C GLU A 137 16.93 2.22 -6.95
N ASN A 138 16.07 2.68 -6.04
CA ASN A 138 15.56 1.83 -4.95
C ASN A 138 14.59 0.78 -5.48
N PHE A 139 13.70 1.13 -6.42
CA PHE A 139 12.81 0.21 -7.11
C PHE A 139 13.61 -0.93 -7.76
N LYS A 140 14.65 -0.61 -8.54
CA LYS A 140 15.53 -1.61 -9.16
C LYS A 140 16.16 -2.57 -8.14
N LYS A 141 16.56 -2.05 -6.98
CA LYS A 141 17.15 -2.88 -5.91
C LYS A 141 16.11 -3.78 -5.26
N THR A 142 14.92 -3.24 -4.98
CA THR A 142 13.84 -3.98 -4.31
C THR A 142 13.29 -5.10 -5.18
N PHE A 143 13.24 -4.90 -6.50
CA PHE A 143 12.68 -5.86 -7.45
C PHE A 143 13.75 -6.50 -8.34
N ALA A 144 15.00 -6.58 -7.86
CA ALA A 144 16.13 -7.12 -8.62
C ALA A 144 15.91 -8.57 -9.10
N ASP A 145 15.10 -9.34 -8.38
CA ASP A 145 14.70 -10.71 -8.68
C ASP A 145 13.49 -10.81 -9.63
N ARG A 146 12.86 -9.69 -9.95
CA ARG A 146 11.62 -9.60 -10.73
C ARG A 146 11.85 -8.87 -12.05
N LYS A 147 12.56 -9.55 -12.97
CA LYS A 147 12.94 -8.99 -14.28
C LYS A 147 11.73 -8.49 -15.08
N ASP A 148 10.59 -9.17 -14.97
CA ASP A 148 9.31 -8.77 -15.59
C ASP A 148 8.85 -7.37 -15.17
N LEU A 149 9.06 -7.01 -13.90
CA LEU A 149 8.69 -5.68 -13.38
C LEU A 149 9.72 -4.61 -13.77
N LEU A 150 11.00 -4.98 -13.85
CA LEU A 150 12.06 -4.05 -14.23
C LEU A 150 12.01 -3.67 -15.71
N ASP A 151 11.68 -4.62 -16.58
CA ASP A 151 11.61 -4.38 -18.03
C ASP A 151 10.43 -3.46 -18.41
N GLY A 152 9.38 -3.42 -17.60
CA GLY A 152 8.18 -2.62 -17.83
C GLY A 152 8.15 -1.25 -17.15
N ALA A 153 9.13 -0.93 -16.31
CA ALA A 153 9.15 0.32 -15.53
C ALA A 153 10.23 1.28 -16.05
N SER A 154 9.83 2.47 -16.49
CA SER A 154 10.75 3.55 -16.82
C SER A 154 11.01 4.45 -15.61
N PRO A 155 12.14 5.18 -15.54
CA PRO A 155 12.40 6.13 -14.45
C PRO A 155 11.31 7.19 -14.26
N GLY A 156 10.65 7.60 -15.35
CA GLY A 156 9.55 8.56 -15.31
C GLY A 156 8.26 8.01 -14.69
N ASP A 157 8.13 6.69 -14.62
CA ASP A 157 6.93 6.02 -14.09
C ASP A 157 6.94 5.99 -12.55
N ILE A 158 8.11 6.16 -11.93
CA ILE A 158 8.27 6.14 -10.48
C ILE A 158 8.22 7.59 -9.96
N PRO A 159 7.13 7.99 -9.26
CA PRO A 159 7.02 9.32 -8.71
C PRO A 159 8.04 9.55 -7.58
N ASP A 160 8.44 10.81 -7.41
CA ASP A 160 9.16 11.24 -6.21
C ASP A 160 8.24 11.22 -4.99
N SER A 161 8.85 11.16 -3.80
CA SER A 161 8.09 11.04 -2.56
C SER A 161 8.76 11.70 -1.35
N PHE A 162 7.97 11.95 -0.30
CA PHE A 162 8.52 12.06 1.04
C PHE A 162 8.44 10.71 1.75
N ARG A 163 9.60 10.25 2.22
CA ARG A 163 9.76 9.13 3.15
C ARG A 163 9.72 9.68 4.57
N VAL A 164 8.68 9.31 5.32
CA VAL A 164 8.36 9.86 6.63
C VAL A 164 8.42 8.75 7.67
N HIS A 165 9.17 8.98 8.74
CA HIS A 165 9.19 8.09 9.91
C HIS A 165 8.42 8.74 11.06
N VAL A 166 7.52 8.00 11.70
CA VAL A 166 6.65 8.50 12.77
C VAL A 166 6.80 7.69 14.07
N THR A 167 6.30 8.23 15.17
CA THR A 167 6.40 7.60 16.51
C THR A 167 5.57 6.33 16.64
N ASP A 168 4.40 6.29 15.99
CA ASP A 168 3.42 5.21 16.09
C ASP A 168 2.43 5.20 14.92
N ILE A 169 1.68 4.11 14.79
CA ILE A 169 0.69 3.91 13.72
C ILE A 169 -0.46 4.93 13.75
N GLY A 170 -0.80 5.49 14.92
CA GLY A 170 -1.80 6.53 15.04
C GLY A 170 -1.37 7.79 14.29
N VAL A 171 -0.11 8.18 14.45
CA VAL A 171 0.49 9.29 13.70
C VAL A 171 0.60 8.96 12.21
N ALA A 172 0.94 7.73 11.83
CA ALA A 172 0.99 7.32 10.42
C ALA A 172 -0.39 7.49 9.73
N LYS A 173 -1.46 7.06 10.41
CA LYS A 173 -2.85 7.23 9.94
C LYS A 173 -3.25 8.70 9.87
N ALA A 174 -2.79 9.52 10.81
CA ALA A 174 -3.02 10.96 10.79
C ALA A 174 -2.32 11.62 9.59
N VAL A 175 -1.07 11.24 9.29
CA VAL A 175 -0.36 11.69 8.08
C VAL A 175 -1.14 11.31 6.83
N LYS A 176 -1.54 10.04 6.69
CA LYS A 176 -2.36 9.60 5.57
C LYS A 176 -3.62 10.45 5.40
N SER A 177 -4.43 10.56 6.45
CA SER A 177 -5.69 11.31 6.42
C SER A 177 -5.50 12.80 6.11
N GLN A 178 -4.36 13.38 6.47
CA GLN A 178 -4.08 14.80 6.28
C GLN A 178 -3.68 15.15 4.84
N PHE A 179 -3.05 14.23 4.11
CA PHE A 179 -2.45 14.49 2.79
C PHE A 179 -3.12 13.76 1.63
N GLU A 180 -3.88 12.70 1.89
CA GLU A 180 -4.65 12.01 0.87
C GLU A 180 -5.66 12.98 0.23
N GLY A 181 -5.67 13.05 -1.11
CA GLY A 181 -6.51 13.98 -1.88
C GLY A 181 -6.05 15.45 -1.86
N THR A 182 -4.89 15.77 -1.31
CA THR A 182 -4.36 17.15 -1.37
C THR A 182 -3.70 17.47 -2.71
N PRO A 183 -3.75 18.73 -3.19
CA PRO A 183 -3.17 19.10 -4.48
C PRO A 183 -1.69 18.71 -4.60
N GLY A 184 -1.36 17.98 -5.67
CA GLY A 184 -0.01 17.51 -5.94
C GLY A 184 0.35 16.19 -5.25
N VAL A 185 -0.50 15.62 -4.39
CA VAL A 185 -0.28 14.30 -3.79
C VAL A 185 -1.05 13.24 -4.58
N ASP A 186 -0.36 12.22 -5.05
CA ASP A 186 -0.94 11.09 -5.77
C ASP A 186 -1.50 10.04 -4.79
N ALA A 187 -0.64 9.59 -3.88
CA ALA A 187 -1.01 8.55 -2.92
C ALA A 187 -0.23 8.70 -1.60
N VAL A 188 -0.86 8.24 -0.52
CA VAL A 188 -0.19 8.10 0.78
C VAL A 188 -0.25 6.65 1.23
N VAL A 189 0.92 6.02 1.31
CA VAL A 189 1.08 4.61 1.63
C VAL A 189 1.75 4.48 2.99
N ILE A 190 1.07 3.77 3.91
CA ILE A 190 1.67 3.34 5.17
C ILE A 190 2.34 2.00 4.86
N SER A 191 3.66 1.96 4.99
CA SER A 191 4.43 0.73 4.77
C SER A 191 4.32 -0.15 6.01
N THR A 192 3.98 -1.42 5.82
CA THR A 192 4.10 -2.49 6.83
C THR A 192 5.32 -3.38 6.53
N LEU A 193 6.18 -2.97 5.60
CA LEU A 193 7.24 -3.78 5.02
C LEU A 193 8.41 -3.91 5.99
N GLY A 194 8.33 -4.88 6.89
CA GLY A 194 9.52 -5.52 7.42
C GLY A 194 9.78 -6.83 6.70
N LYS A 195 11.03 -6.89 6.22
CA LYS A 195 11.79 -8.08 5.86
C LYS A 195 11.27 -8.90 4.68
N ALA A 196 11.93 -8.67 3.55
CA ALA A 196 12.51 -9.80 2.80
C ALA A 196 13.60 -10.48 3.65
#